data_AF-A0A2J8J3Q0-F1
#
_entry.id   AF-A0A2J8J3Q0-F1
#
_cell.length_a   1.000
_cell.length_b   1.000
_cell.length_c   1.000
_cell.angle_alpha   90.00
_cell.angle_beta   90.00
_cell.angle_gamma   90.00
#
_symmetry.space_group_name_H-M   'P 1'
#
loop_
_entity.id
_entity.type
_entity.pdbx_description
1 polymer ?
#
loop_
_entity_poly.entity_id
_entity_poly.type
_entity_poly.pdbx_seq_one_letter_code
_entity_poly.pdbx_strand_id
1 'polypeptide(L)'
;NFQGNYISYIDGNVWKAYSWTEKLILRENYLTELHKDSFEGLLSLQYLILNHNPLTTVEDPYLFKLPALKYLDMGTTLVPLTTLKNILMMTVELEKL
;
A
#
# COMPACT_ATOMS: atom_id res chain seq x y z
N ASN A 1 3.51 12.80 -1.86
CA ASN A 1 2.12 13.02 -1.39
C ASN A 1 1.25 13.16 -2.62
N PHE A 2 0.35 12.22 -2.85
CA PHE A 2 -0.52 12.14 -4.02
C PHE A 2 -2.00 12.10 -3.63
N GLN A 3 -2.36 12.62 -2.44
CA GLN A 3 -3.75 12.65 -1.97
C GLN A 3 -4.68 13.40 -2.94
N GLY A 4 -5.91 12.92 -3.09
CA GLY A 4 -6.98 13.70 -3.74
C GLY A 4 -6.83 13.81 -5.25
N ASN A 5 -6.28 12.79 -5.90
CA ASN A 5 -6.04 12.77 -7.34
C ASN A 5 -6.90 11.70 -8.03
N TYR A 6 -6.69 11.55 -9.34
CA TYR A 6 -7.38 10.57 -10.18
C TYR A 6 -6.57 9.28 -10.39
N ILE A 7 -5.73 8.90 -9.42
CA ILE A 7 -4.88 7.71 -9.56
C ILE A 7 -5.75 6.46 -9.42
N SER A 8 -5.84 5.68 -10.49
CA SER A 8 -6.57 4.40 -10.50
C SER A 8 -5.65 3.19 -10.70
N TYR A 9 -4.38 3.43 -11.04
CA TYR A 9 -3.40 2.38 -11.34
C TYR A 9 -2.00 2.82 -10.91
N ILE A 10 -1.19 1.87 -10.42
CA ILE A 10 0.21 2.08 -10.05
C ILE A 10 1.05 1.09 -10.86
N ASP A 11 1.86 1.61 -11.79
CA ASP A 11 2.80 0.81 -12.58
C ASP A 11 4.00 0.37 -11.72
N GLY A 12 4.42 -0.89 -11.87
CA GLY A 12 5.48 -1.49 -11.06
C GLY A 12 6.87 -0.88 -11.20
N ASN A 13 7.09 0.03 -12.16
CA ASN A 13 8.36 0.73 -12.31
C ASN A 13 8.36 2.14 -11.75
N VAL A 14 7.19 2.69 -11.37
CA VAL A 14 7.05 4.09 -10.92
C VAL A 14 7.95 4.41 -9.73
N TRP A 15 8.16 3.44 -8.84
CA TRP A 15 8.87 3.67 -7.58
C TRP A 15 10.34 3.23 -7.57
N LYS A 16 10.83 2.57 -8.61
CA LYS A 16 12.19 2.00 -8.63
C LYS A 16 13.29 3.04 -8.46
N ALA A 17 13.06 4.27 -8.94
CA ALA A 17 13.98 5.39 -8.78
C ALA A 17 13.89 6.07 -7.39
N TYR A 18 12.88 5.72 -6.58
CA TYR A 18 12.55 6.39 -5.32
C TYR A 18 12.63 5.44 -4.13
N SER A 19 13.60 4.53 -4.13
CA SER A 19 13.78 3.51 -3.09
C SER A 19 13.96 4.07 -1.68
N TRP A 20 14.40 5.33 -1.58
CA TRP A 20 14.53 6.12 -0.34
C TRP A 20 13.22 6.65 0.23
N THR A 21 12.07 6.44 -0.44
CA THR A 21 10.79 7.01 0.00
C THR A 21 10.34 6.37 1.31
N GLU A 22 10.25 7.17 2.37
CA GLU A 22 9.80 6.70 3.68
C GLU A 22 8.28 6.82 3.88
N LYS A 23 7.63 7.73 3.16
CA LYS A 23 6.20 8.01 3.32
C LYS A 23 5.52 8.22 1.98
N LEU A 24 4.51 7.38 1.72
CA LEU A 24 3.67 7.44 0.53
C LEU A 24 2.21 7.64 0.95
N ILE A 25 1.61 8.72 0.46
CA ILE A 25 0.22 9.07 0.71
C ILE A 25 -0.53 9.00 -0.62
N LEU A 26 -1.49 8.09 -0.70
CA LEU A 26 -2.35 7.81 -1.85
C LEU A 26 -3.85 7.87 -1.47
N ARG A 27 -4.17 8.40 -0.28
CA ARG A 27 -5.53 8.61 0.20
C ARG A 27 -6.40 9.37 -0.80
N GLU A 28 -7.71 9.10 -0.83
CA GLU A 28 -8.68 9.84 -1.66
C GLU A 28 -8.28 9.79 -3.15
N ASN A 29 -8.08 8.58 -3.66
CA ASN A 29 -7.85 8.31 -5.07
C ASN A 29 -8.87 7.26 -5.56
N TYR A 30 -8.65 6.68 -6.74
CA TYR A 30 -9.54 5.73 -7.40
C TYR A 30 -8.90 4.35 -7.54
N LEU A 31 -7.98 3.99 -6.65
CA LEU A 31 -7.34 2.68 -6.66
C LEU A 31 -8.37 1.60 -6.35
N THR A 32 -8.61 0.70 -7.30
CA THR A 32 -9.50 -0.47 -7.15
C THR A 32 -8.73 -1.74 -6.82
N GLU A 33 -7.47 -1.82 -7.25
CA GLU A 33 -6.59 -2.95 -7.06
C GLU A 33 -5.15 -2.53 -6.76
N LEU A 34 -4.45 -3.32 -5.96
CA LEU A 34 -2.98 -3.28 -5.81
C LEU A 34 -2.43 -4.55 -6.44
N HIS A 35 -1.63 -4.39 -7.48
CA HIS A 35 -1.01 -5.48 -8.20
C HIS A 35 0.28 -5.93 -7.54
N LYS A 36 0.79 -7.07 -7.99
CA LYS A 36 2.01 -7.73 -7.49
C LYS A 36 3.28 -6.89 -7.48
N ASP A 37 3.27 -5.70 -8.05
CA ASP A 37 4.43 -4.83 -8.22
C ASP A 37 4.11 -3.37 -7.83
N SER A 38 2.90 -3.07 -7.33
CA SER A 38 2.45 -1.71 -7.05
C SER A 38 3.36 -0.95 -6.08
N PHE A 39 4.06 -1.64 -5.18
CA PHE A 39 5.05 -1.03 -4.28
C PHE A 39 6.47 -1.60 -4.41
N GLU A 40 6.77 -2.25 -5.54
CA GLU A 40 8.11 -2.81 -5.78
C GLU A 40 9.18 -1.70 -5.75
N GLY A 41 10.30 -1.96 -5.05
CA GLY A 41 11.43 -1.05 -4.96
C GLY A 41 11.35 0.00 -3.85
N LEU A 42 10.22 0.12 -3.14
CA LEU A 42 10.05 1.03 -2.00
C LEU A 42 10.67 0.48 -0.69
N LEU A 43 11.97 0.18 -0.72
CA LEU A 43 12.67 -0.52 0.36
C LEU A 43 12.72 0.27 1.68
N SER A 44 12.67 1.59 1.63
CA SER A 44 12.68 2.45 2.83
C SER A 44 11.28 2.86 3.32
N LEU A 45 10.20 2.34 2.73
CA LEU A 45 8.84 2.80 3.03
C LEU A 45 8.40 2.37 4.43
N GLN A 46 8.09 3.35 5.26
CA GLN A 46 7.64 3.18 6.65
C GLN A 46 6.16 3.48 6.82
N TYR A 47 5.61 4.42 6.02
CA TYR A 47 4.23 4.89 6.13
C TYR A 47 3.52 4.81 4.78
N LEU A 48 2.50 3.97 4.69
CA LEU A 48 1.64 3.83 3.52
C LEU A 48 0.19 4.17 3.88
N ILE A 49 -0.35 5.21 3.24
CA ILE A 49 -1.72 5.69 3.48
C ILE A 49 -2.55 5.49 2.21
N LEU A 50 -3.46 4.52 2.25
CA LEU A 50 -4.32 4.08 1.13
C LEU A 50 -5.82 4.30 1.40
N ASN A 51 -6.19 4.80 2.57
CA ASN A 51 -7.59 4.96 2.96
C ASN A 51 -8.40 5.82 1.99
N HIS A 52 -9.72 5.61 1.98
CA HIS A 52 -10.63 6.27 1.05
C HIS A 52 -10.24 6.03 -0.42
N ASN A 53 -9.95 4.77 -0.75
CA ASN A 53 -9.88 4.27 -2.11
C ASN A 53 -10.92 3.14 -2.26
N PRO A 54 -11.55 2.96 -3.43
CA PRO A 54 -12.49 1.88 -3.69
C PRO A 54 -11.79 0.51 -3.86
N LEU A 55 -10.75 0.26 -3.06
CA LEU A 55 -9.85 -0.87 -3.19
C LEU A 55 -10.58 -2.16 -2.78
N THR A 56 -10.77 -3.08 -3.71
CA THR A 56 -11.42 -4.38 -3.46
C THR A 56 -10.42 -5.53 -3.42
N THR A 57 -9.28 -5.37 -4.10
CA THR A 57 -8.34 -6.45 -4.36
C THR A 57 -6.92 -6.04 -4.00
N VAL A 58 -6.22 -6.91 -3.27
CA VAL A 58 -4.78 -6.76 -2.96
C VAL A 58 -4.07 -8.03 -3.39
N GLU A 59 -3.47 -7.98 -4.57
CA GLU A 59 -2.65 -9.03 -5.15
C GLU A 59 -1.15 -8.71 -5.03
N ASP A 60 -0.79 -7.83 -4.09
CA ASP A 60 0.60 -7.41 -3.84
C ASP A 60 1.27 -8.23 -2.74
N PRO A 61 2.03 -9.31 -3.07
CA PRO A 61 2.76 -10.04 -2.06
C PRO A 61 3.93 -9.23 -1.48
N TYR A 62 4.39 -8.16 -2.15
CA TYR A 62 5.45 -7.29 -1.63
C TYR A 62 4.94 -6.32 -0.60
N LEU A 63 3.67 -5.89 -0.67
CA LEU A 63 3.06 -5.13 0.42
C LEU A 63 3.25 -5.86 1.77
N PHE A 64 3.13 -7.19 1.77
CA PHE A 64 3.35 -8.02 2.96
C PHE A 64 4.83 -8.21 3.34
N LYS A 65 5.77 -7.78 2.49
CA LYS A 65 7.21 -7.96 2.63
C LYS A 65 8.00 -6.64 2.61
N LEU A 66 7.32 -5.49 2.66
CA LEU A 66 7.99 -4.20 2.72
C LEU A 66 8.81 -4.14 4.02
N PRO A 67 10.15 -4.12 3.94
CA PRO A 67 11.02 -4.47 5.06
C PRO A 67 11.11 -3.39 6.14
N ALA A 68 10.55 -2.21 5.88
CA ALA A 68 10.57 -1.08 6.82
C ALA A 68 9.15 -0.61 7.18
N LEU A 69 8.09 -1.28 6.72
CA LEU A 69 6.72 -0.79 6.86
C LEU A 69 6.25 -0.91 8.31
N LYS A 70 5.94 0.24 8.91
CA LYS A 70 5.50 0.37 10.30
C LYS A 70 4.04 0.77 10.42
N TYR A 71 3.54 1.52 9.45
CA TYR A 71 2.21 2.08 9.47
C TYR A 71 1.53 1.87 8.12
N LEU A 72 0.37 1.22 8.16
CA LEU A 72 -0.49 1.01 7.01
C LEU A 72 -1.89 1.49 7.36
N ASP A 73 -2.45 2.43 6.60
CA ASP A 73 -3.86 2.83 6.75
C ASP A 73 -4.63 2.47 5.48
N MET A 74 -5.53 1.50 5.63
CA MET A 74 -6.48 1.06 4.60
C MET A 74 -7.93 1.28 5.04
N GLY A 75 -8.18 2.23 5.95
CA GLY A 75 -9.52 2.59 6.36
C GLY A 75 -10.41 2.98 5.18
N THR A 76 -11.71 2.70 5.25
CA THR A 76 -12.65 3.05 4.17
C THR A 76 -12.23 2.49 2.79
N THR A 77 -11.63 1.29 2.78
CA THR A 77 -11.48 0.46 1.58
C THR A 77 -12.55 -0.63 1.55
N LEU A 78 -12.62 -1.39 0.46
CA LEU A 78 -13.57 -2.48 0.25
C LEU A 78 -12.89 -3.86 0.26
N VAL A 79 -11.66 -3.94 0.79
CA VAL A 79 -10.90 -5.18 0.83
C VAL A 79 -11.57 -6.19 1.77
N PRO A 80 -11.62 -7.48 1.41
CA PRO A 80 -12.15 -8.51 2.30
C PRO A 80 -11.40 -8.59 3.63
N LEU A 81 -12.10 -8.99 4.70
CA LEU A 81 -11.49 -9.21 6.01
C LEU A 81 -10.36 -10.25 5.96
N THR A 82 -10.41 -11.20 5.03
CA THR A 82 -9.33 -12.17 4.79
C THR A 82 -8.04 -11.49 4.39
N THR A 83 -8.09 -10.43 3.59
CA THR A 83 -6.91 -9.62 3.21
C THR A 83 -6.30 -8.95 4.43
N LEU A 84 -7.12 -8.34 5.30
CA LEU A 84 -6.65 -7.72 6.54
C LEU A 84 -5.99 -8.75 7.48
N LYS A 85 -6.59 -9.95 7.58
CA LYS A 85 -6.00 -11.06 8.35
C LYS A 85 -4.64 -11.48 7.80
N ASN A 86 -4.48 -11.56 6.48
CA ASN A 86 -3.20 -11.91 5.87
C ASN A 86 -2.12 -10.87 6.18
N ILE A 87 -2.47 -9.57 6.17
CA ILE A 87 -1.55 -8.48 6.52
C ILE A 87 -1.07 -8.63 7.97
N LEU A 88 -2.00 -8.86 8.90
CA LEU A 88 -1.66 -9.07 10.31
C LEU A 88 -0.80 -10.30 10.55
N MET A 89 -0.96 -11.36 9.75
CA MET A 89 -0.16 -12.58 9.89
C MET A 89 1.23 -12.47 9.28
N MET A 90 1.42 -11.63 8.26
CA MET A 90 2.68 -11.55 7.52
C MET A 90 3.58 -10.38 7.96
N THR A 91 3.00 -9.29 8.45
CA THR A 91 3.78 -8.10 8.82
C THR A 91 4.04 -8.07 10.33
N VAL A 92 5.07 -8.80 10.76
CA VAL A 92 5.46 -8.92 12.19
C VAL A 92 5.96 -7.60 12.79
N GLU A 93 6.32 -6.64 11.94
CA GLU A 93 6.89 -5.34 12.32
C GLU A 93 5.87 -4.18 12.26
N LEU A 94 4.61 -4.45 11.90
CA LEU A 94 3.62 -3.39 11.76
C LEU A 94 3.24 -2.86 13.15
N GLU A 95 3.54 -1.59 13.40
CA GLU A 95 3.20 -0.89 14.65
C GLU A 95 1.72 -0.48 14.67
N LYS A 96 1.15 -0.16 13.49
CA LYS A 96 -0.25 0.24 13.36
C LYS A 96 -0.88 -0.13 12.01
N LEU A 97 -2.11 -0.64 12.09
CA LEU A 97 -3.03 -0.95 11.00
C LEU A 97 -4.35 -0.19 11.16
#